data_AF-A0A525D9R1-F1
#
_entry.id   AF-A0A525D9R1-F1
#
_cell.length_a   1.000
_cell.length_b   1.000
_cell.length_c   1.000
_cell.angle_alpha   90.00
_cell.angle_beta   90.00
_cell.angle_gamma   90.00
#
_symmetry.space_group_name_H-M   'P 1'
#
loop_
_entity.id
_entity.type
_entity.pdbx_description
1 polymer ?
#
loop_
_entity_poly.entity_id
_entity_poly.type
_entity_poly.pdbx_seq_one_letter_code
_entity_poly.pdbx_strand_id
1 'polypeptide(L)'
;MRTPLNPHQHTIKNQASCCGAGLHSGRTVNLTIKPAPVDNGFRFFRTDLETPSFIQAHMDKVVDTKLATTIGNDNFRISTIEHLLAALRSSGIDNVDIELDSPEVPIMDGSAEPFLKLIDSAGMQKQRGFRKVLKIIKPIYFEEGDCAIQVTPYHGFKITGEIDFNDQVIQQQHYSLDLNKERFCK
;
A
#
# COMPACT_ATOMS: atom_id res chain seq x y z
N MET A 1 -18.23 6.14 12.86
CA MET A 1 -18.19 7.60 12.51
C MET A 1 -18.09 7.73 11.00
N ARG A 2 -18.85 8.64 10.37
CA ARG A 2 -18.68 8.94 8.94
C ARG A 2 -17.37 9.71 8.78
N THR A 3 -16.31 9.08 8.28
CA THR A 3 -15.13 9.84 7.82
C THR A 3 -15.49 10.45 6.47
N PRO A 4 -15.60 11.79 6.35
CA PRO A 4 -15.93 12.41 5.08
C PRO A 4 -14.80 12.12 4.09
N LEU A 5 -15.13 11.44 3.00
CA LEU A 5 -14.18 11.14 1.94
C LEU A 5 -14.02 12.40 1.08
N ASN A 6 -12.78 12.85 0.89
CA ASN A 6 -12.52 13.96 -0.03
C ASN A 6 -12.88 13.50 -1.46
N PRO A 7 -13.79 14.22 -2.15
CA PRO A 7 -14.28 13.76 -3.45
C PRO A 7 -13.24 13.88 -4.57
N HIS A 8 -12.10 14.55 -4.33
CA HIS A 8 -11.06 14.74 -5.33
C HIS A 8 -9.88 13.79 -5.14
N GLN A 9 -9.23 13.47 -6.25
CA GLN A 9 -7.96 12.76 -6.25
C GLN A 9 -6.83 13.63 -5.72
N HIS A 10 -5.83 13.00 -5.11
CA HIS A 10 -4.63 13.64 -4.61
C HIS A 10 -3.38 12.92 -5.10
N THR A 11 -2.33 13.72 -5.31
CA THR A 11 -0.95 13.28 -5.48
C THR A 11 -0.12 13.91 -4.36
N ILE A 12 1.16 13.54 -4.24
CA ILE A 12 2.12 14.33 -3.44
C ILE A 12 2.48 15.64 -4.16
N LYS A 13 2.87 16.66 -3.41
CA LYS A 13 3.21 18.01 -3.93
C LYS A 13 4.65 18.07 -4.44
N ASN A 14 5.58 17.54 -3.66
CA ASN A 14 7.00 17.44 -4.03
C ASN A 14 7.41 15.97 -4.12
N GLN A 15 8.47 15.65 -4.86
CA GLN A 15 9.06 14.32 -4.79
C GLN A 15 9.67 14.09 -3.40
N ALA A 16 9.70 12.83 -2.96
CA ALA A 16 10.31 12.44 -1.69
C ALA A 16 11.03 11.10 -1.83
N SER A 17 12.21 11.00 -1.21
CA SER A 17 13.08 9.84 -1.34
C SER A 17 13.50 9.28 0.02
N CYS A 18 13.66 7.97 0.10
CA CYS A 18 14.25 7.29 1.23
C CYS A 18 15.25 6.23 0.76
N CYS A 19 16.09 5.78 1.69
CA CYS A 19 17.04 4.70 1.48
C CYS A 19 16.91 3.70 2.64
N GLY A 20 16.98 2.42 2.35
CA GLY A 20 16.87 1.35 3.34
C GLY A 20 17.31 0.00 2.79
N ALA A 21 17.17 -1.05 3.58
CA ALA A 21 17.42 -2.43 3.13
C ALA A 21 16.11 -3.12 2.75
N GLY A 22 16.14 -4.01 1.75
CA GLY A 22 15.07 -4.98 1.53
C GLY A 22 15.04 -6.03 2.65
N LEU A 23 13.84 -6.45 3.09
CA LEU A 23 13.68 -7.44 4.16
C LEU A 23 14.24 -8.80 3.77
N HIS A 24 13.87 -9.27 2.57
CA HIS A 24 14.19 -10.61 2.11
C HIS A 24 15.50 -10.65 1.32
N SER A 25 15.76 -9.62 0.53
CA SER A 25 16.95 -9.53 -0.32
C SER A 25 18.20 -9.03 0.41
N GLY A 26 18.04 -8.27 1.51
CA GLY A 26 19.12 -7.60 2.22
C GLY A 26 19.83 -6.50 1.40
N ARG A 27 19.34 -6.18 0.20
CA ARG A 27 19.96 -5.19 -0.69
C ARG A 27 19.62 -3.79 -0.22
N THR A 28 20.57 -2.86 -0.37
CA THR A 28 20.28 -1.43 -0.27
C THR A 28 19.33 -1.02 -1.39
N VAL A 29 18.33 -0.23 -1.05
CA VAL A 29 17.29 0.26 -1.95
C VAL A 29 17.17 1.76 -1.79
N ASN A 30 17.28 2.49 -2.89
CA ASN A 30 16.89 3.89 -2.98
C ASN A 30 15.49 3.96 -3.60
N LEU A 31 14.53 4.48 -2.85
CA LEU A 31 13.14 4.63 -3.30
C LEU A 31 12.80 6.11 -3.42
N THR A 32 12.13 6.48 -4.51
CA THR A 32 11.61 7.84 -4.74
C THR A 32 10.13 7.80 -5.12
N ILE A 33 9.31 8.55 -4.41
CA ILE A 33 7.91 8.79 -4.74
C ILE A 33 7.82 10.12 -5.47
N LYS A 34 7.17 10.15 -6.64
CA LYS A 34 6.98 11.33 -7.49
C LYS A 34 5.49 11.64 -7.67
N PRO A 35 5.14 12.94 -7.83
CA PRO A 35 3.79 13.31 -8.21
C PRO A 35 3.40 12.67 -9.54
N ALA A 36 2.13 12.26 -9.68
CA ALA A 36 1.63 11.71 -10.93
C ALA A 36 0.28 12.31 -11.35
N PRO A 37 -0.09 12.26 -12.66
CA PRO A 37 -1.33 12.82 -13.17
C PRO A 37 -2.62 12.20 -12.57
N VAL A 38 -3.77 12.81 -12.86
CA VAL A 38 -5.09 12.25 -12.51
C VAL A 38 -5.27 10.87 -13.16
N ASP A 39 -5.93 9.95 -12.45
CA ASP A 39 -6.23 8.58 -12.88
C ASP A 39 -4.98 7.70 -13.14
N ASN A 40 -3.80 8.13 -12.69
CA ASN A 40 -2.55 7.37 -12.78
C ASN A 40 -2.55 6.12 -11.89
N GLY A 41 -3.17 6.21 -10.71
CA GLY A 41 -2.98 5.22 -9.66
C GLY A 41 -1.53 5.19 -9.16
N PHE A 42 -1.13 4.06 -8.58
CA PHE A 42 0.25 3.81 -8.16
C PHE A 42 0.98 2.97 -9.21
N ARG A 43 2.08 3.49 -9.74
CA ARG A 43 2.93 2.79 -10.71
C ARG A 43 4.32 2.62 -10.14
N PHE A 44 4.88 1.43 -10.31
CA PHE A 44 6.22 1.09 -9.84
C PHE A 44 7.20 0.95 -11.00
N PHE A 45 8.40 1.50 -10.83
CA PHE A 45 9.45 1.56 -11.85
C PHE A 45 10.77 1.05 -11.25
N ARG A 46 11.46 0.17 -12.00
CA ARG A 46 12.82 -0.28 -11.67
C ARG A 46 13.84 0.58 -12.42
N THR A 47 14.49 1.51 -11.73
CA THR A 47 15.41 2.48 -12.35
C THR A 47 16.80 1.92 -12.61
N ASP A 48 17.14 0.78 -12.01
CA ASP A 48 18.36 0.01 -12.25
C ASP A 48 18.28 -0.87 -13.51
N LEU A 49 17.10 -0.94 -14.15
CA LEU A 49 16.90 -1.65 -15.41
C LEU A 49 16.82 -0.68 -16.58
N GLU A 50 17.41 -1.03 -17.72
CA GLU A 50 17.38 -0.21 -18.93
C GLU A 50 15.99 -0.15 -19.59
N THR A 51 15.06 -1.01 -19.17
CA THR A 51 13.73 -1.12 -19.78
C THR A 51 12.78 -0.04 -19.24
N PRO A 52 12.26 0.87 -20.09
CA PRO A 52 11.29 1.87 -19.66
C PRO A 52 9.90 1.22 -19.53
N SER A 53 9.70 0.44 -18.48
CA SER A 53 8.39 -0.12 -18.15
C SER A 53 8.04 0.07 -16.69
N PHE A 54 6.74 -0.03 -16.40
CA PHE A 54 6.21 0.06 -15.06
C PHE A 54 5.28 -1.11 -14.77
N ILE A 55 5.02 -1.32 -13.49
CA ILE A 55 3.97 -2.22 -13.02
C ILE A 55 2.91 -1.38 -12.31
N GLN A 56 1.66 -1.47 -12.77
CA GLN A 56 0.53 -0.89 -12.07
C GLN A 56 0.30 -1.68 -10.77
N ALA A 57 0.13 -0.99 -9.64
CA ALA A 57 -0.31 -1.61 -8.40
C ALA A 57 -1.79 -2.02 -8.51
N HIS A 58 -2.03 -3.15 -9.15
CA HIS A 58 -3.35 -3.69 -9.43
C HIS A 58 -3.35 -5.20 -9.18
N MET A 59 -4.50 -5.75 -8.79
CA MET A 59 -4.63 -7.14 -8.37
C MET A 59 -4.25 -8.15 -9.47
N ASP A 60 -4.43 -7.80 -10.75
CA ASP A 60 -4.03 -8.63 -11.90
C ASP A 60 -2.51 -8.71 -12.10
N LYS A 61 -1.73 -7.88 -11.40
CA LYS A 61 -0.27 -7.88 -11.43
C LYS A 61 0.36 -8.62 -10.26
N VAL A 62 -0.44 -9.13 -9.32
CA VAL A 62 0.08 -9.94 -8.21
C VAL A 62 0.55 -11.28 -8.76
N VAL A 63 1.84 -11.59 -8.60
CA VAL A 63 2.47 -12.82 -9.11
C VAL A 63 2.97 -13.75 -8.01
N ASP A 64 3.08 -13.26 -6.77
CA ASP A 64 3.44 -14.05 -5.60
C ASP A 64 2.88 -13.38 -4.33
N THR A 65 2.49 -14.20 -3.36
CA THR A 65 1.96 -13.79 -2.05
C THR A 65 2.67 -14.52 -0.90
N LYS A 66 3.74 -15.28 -1.18
CA LYS A 66 4.53 -15.95 -0.15
C LYS A 66 5.42 -14.94 0.56
N LEU A 67 5.23 -14.80 1.88
CA LEU A 67 5.93 -13.87 2.78
C LEU A 67 5.66 -12.37 2.55
N ALA A 68 5.38 -11.96 1.30
CA ALA A 68 5.10 -10.58 0.95
C ALA A 68 4.19 -10.49 -0.29
N THR A 69 3.57 -9.33 -0.52
CA THR A 69 2.87 -9.07 -1.79
C THR A 69 3.88 -8.71 -2.87
N THR A 70 3.93 -9.49 -3.94
CA THR A 70 4.82 -9.25 -5.09
C THR A 70 4.03 -8.97 -6.35
N ILE A 71 4.33 -7.85 -6.99
CA ILE A 71 3.79 -7.50 -8.31
C ILE A 71 4.81 -7.75 -9.41
N GLY A 72 4.33 -8.14 -10.59
CA GLY A 72 5.19 -8.56 -11.70
C GLY A 72 4.60 -8.30 -13.08
N ASN A 73 5.49 -8.25 -14.07
CA ASN A 73 5.18 -8.37 -15.49
C ASN A 73 6.28 -9.23 -16.16
N ASP A 74 6.29 -9.29 -17.49
CA ASP A 74 7.29 -10.08 -18.25
C ASP A 74 8.72 -9.56 -18.08
N ASN A 75 8.89 -8.30 -17.65
CA ASN A 75 10.19 -7.63 -17.56
C ASN A 75 10.81 -7.74 -16.16
N PHE A 76 10.03 -7.50 -15.11
CA PHE A 76 10.54 -7.49 -13.74
C PHE A 76 9.47 -7.75 -12.69
N ARG A 77 9.91 -7.89 -11.44
CA ARG A 77 9.08 -8.03 -10.24
C ARG A 77 9.53 -7.07 -9.15
N ILE A 78 8.58 -6.70 -8.29
CA ILE A 78 8.80 -5.88 -7.09
C ILE A 78 8.03 -6.51 -5.93
N SER A 79 8.73 -6.85 -4.86
CA SER A 79 8.16 -7.43 -3.64
C SER A 79 8.00 -6.42 -2.50
N THR A 80 7.24 -6.83 -1.48
CA THR A 80 7.12 -6.13 -0.19
C THR A 80 6.46 -4.74 -0.30
N ILE A 81 5.49 -4.60 -1.22
CA ILE A 81 4.84 -3.31 -1.52
C ILE A 81 3.79 -2.89 -0.48
N GLU A 82 3.32 -3.83 0.35
CA GLU A 82 2.15 -3.71 1.21
C GLU A 82 2.23 -2.56 2.22
N HIS A 83 3.37 -2.34 2.89
CA HIS A 83 3.51 -1.27 3.88
C HIS A 83 3.50 0.12 3.23
N LEU A 84 4.17 0.27 2.08
CA LEU A 84 4.16 1.51 1.31
C LEU A 84 2.74 1.81 0.78
N LEU A 85 2.05 0.80 0.26
CA LEU A 85 0.67 0.97 -0.21
C LEU A 85 -0.29 1.32 0.92
N ALA A 86 -0.12 0.72 2.10
CA ALA A 86 -0.89 1.07 3.28
C ALA A 86 -0.69 2.54 3.68
N ALA A 87 0.55 3.03 3.69
CA ALA A 87 0.89 4.43 3.98
C ALA A 87 0.33 5.42 2.94
N LEU A 88 0.46 5.12 1.64
CA LEU A 88 -0.12 5.95 0.56
C LEU A 88 -1.64 6.04 0.67
N ARG A 89 -2.29 4.89 0.89
CA ARG A 89 -3.75 4.81 0.98
C ARG A 89 -4.28 5.53 2.21
N SER A 90 -3.66 5.35 3.37
CA SER A 90 -4.08 6.02 4.61
C SER A 90 -3.81 7.52 4.58
N SER A 91 -2.77 7.95 3.87
CA SER A 91 -2.48 9.37 3.61
C SER A 91 -3.45 10.01 2.62
N GLY A 92 -4.30 9.21 1.97
CA GLY A 92 -5.29 9.69 1.01
C GLY A 92 -4.68 10.08 -0.33
N ILE A 93 -3.55 9.49 -0.71
CA ILE A 93 -2.93 9.64 -2.03
C ILE A 93 -3.60 8.67 -3.02
N ASP A 94 -3.89 9.13 -4.23
CA ASP A 94 -4.45 8.32 -5.32
C ASP A 94 -3.44 8.07 -6.43
N ASN A 95 -2.56 9.03 -6.69
CA ASN A 95 -1.71 9.04 -7.87
C ASN A 95 -0.25 9.33 -7.49
N VAL A 96 0.64 8.36 -7.70
CA VAL A 96 2.09 8.54 -7.59
C VAL A 96 2.83 7.58 -8.51
N ASP A 97 4.02 8.00 -8.93
CA ASP A 97 5.01 7.13 -9.53
C ASP A 97 6.06 6.79 -8.46
N ILE A 98 6.40 5.50 -8.34
CA ILE A 98 7.28 4.95 -7.31
C ILE A 98 8.46 4.33 -8.02
N GLU A 99 9.61 4.97 -7.89
CA GLU A 99 10.88 4.52 -8.48
C GLU A 99 11.72 3.83 -7.41
N LEU A 100 12.33 2.69 -7.76
CA LEU A 100 13.32 2.03 -6.94
C LEU A 100 14.39 1.36 -7.78
N ASP A 101 15.60 1.26 -7.23
CA ASP A 101 16.78 0.65 -7.88
C ASP A 101 17.03 -0.80 -7.43
N SER A 102 15.99 -1.47 -6.93
CA SER A 102 16.06 -2.83 -6.37
C SER A 102 14.75 -3.60 -6.59
N PRO A 103 14.75 -4.95 -6.65
CA PRO A 103 13.53 -5.76 -6.79
C PRO A 103 12.60 -5.77 -5.56
N GLU A 104 12.90 -5.03 -4.50
CA GLU A 104 12.17 -5.08 -3.25
C GLU A 104 12.04 -3.66 -2.67
N VAL A 105 10.87 -3.31 -2.14
CA VAL A 105 10.67 -2.05 -1.41
C VAL A 105 11.44 -2.10 -0.07
N PRO A 106 12.12 -1.02 0.37
CA PRO A 106 12.86 -1.04 1.63
C PRO A 106 11.93 -1.30 2.82
N ILE A 107 12.36 -2.16 3.75
CA ILE A 107 11.54 -2.55 4.90
C ILE A 107 11.41 -1.44 5.95
N MET A 108 12.34 -0.47 5.92
CA MET A 108 12.45 0.62 6.89
C MET A 108 12.58 0.06 8.31
N ASP A 109 11.59 0.30 9.18
CA ASP A 109 11.52 -0.24 10.55
C ASP A 109 10.56 -1.44 10.68
N GLY A 110 10.07 -1.96 9.56
CA GLY A 110 9.06 -3.03 9.53
C GLY A 110 7.62 -2.53 9.58
N SER A 111 7.38 -1.23 9.71
CA SER A 111 6.05 -0.62 9.75
C SER A 111 5.78 0.32 8.56
N ALA A 112 4.58 0.91 8.53
CA ALA A 112 4.22 1.96 7.59
C ALA A 112 4.63 3.37 8.06
N GLU A 113 5.05 3.55 9.31
CA GLU A 113 5.32 4.87 9.91
C GLU A 113 6.40 5.68 9.17
N PRO A 114 7.54 5.10 8.75
CA PRO A 114 8.56 5.84 8.00
C PRO A 114 8.03 6.36 6.66
N PHE A 115 7.17 5.59 5.99
CA PHE A 115 6.54 6.02 4.74
C PHE A 115 5.50 7.12 4.99
N LEU A 116 4.72 7.06 6.07
CA LEU A 116 3.81 8.14 6.45
C LEU A 116 4.57 9.46 6.63
N LYS A 117 5.68 9.44 7.39
CA LYS A 117 6.53 10.62 7.61
C LYS A 117 7.08 11.16 6.29
N LEU A 118 7.52 10.27 5.40
CA LEU A 118 8.00 10.64 4.07
C LEU A 118 6.91 11.34 3.24
N ILE A 119 5.71 10.76 3.18
CA ILE A 119 4.57 11.30 2.42
C ILE A 119 4.09 12.63 3.02
N ASP A 120 4.01 12.73 4.34
CA ASP A 120 3.62 13.98 5.02
C ASP A 120 4.64 15.09 4.74
N SER A 121 5.95 14.78 4.71
CA SER A 121 7.00 15.75 4.35
C SER A 121 6.92 16.21 2.88
N ALA A 122 6.48 15.32 1.98
CA ALA A 122 6.28 15.62 0.57
C ALA A 122 5.11 16.60 0.35
N GLY A 123 4.16 16.61 1.28
CA GLY A 123 2.92 17.36 1.22
C GLY A 123 1.94 16.76 0.21
N MET A 124 0.65 17.06 0.38
CA MET A 124 -0.41 16.58 -0.50
C MET A 124 -0.90 17.67 -1.45
N GLN A 125 -1.20 17.30 -2.70
CA GLN A 125 -1.73 18.20 -3.72
C GLN A 125 -3.03 17.64 -4.30
N LYS A 126 -4.10 18.42 -4.16
CA LYS A 126 -5.40 18.17 -4.77
C LYS A 126 -5.29 18.25 -6.29
N GLN A 127 -5.91 17.30 -6.98
CA GLN A 127 -5.98 17.28 -8.44
C GLN A 127 -7.41 17.54 -8.93
N ARG A 128 -7.55 17.98 -10.20
CA ARG A 128 -8.84 18.22 -10.86
C ARG A 128 -9.41 16.90 -11.43
N GLY A 129 -9.59 15.91 -10.56
CA GLY A 129 -10.22 14.62 -10.88
C GLY A 129 -11.04 14.11 -9.70
N PHE A 130 -12.15 13.44 -9.97
CA PHE A 130 -12.96 12.84 -8.91
C PHE A 130 -12.37 11.50 -8.46
N ARG A 131 -12.33 11.27 -7.14
CA ARG A 131 -11.89 10.02 -6.55
C ARG A 131 -12.92 8.93 -6.82
N LYS A 132 -12.45 7.80 -7.33
CA LYS A 132 -13.26 6.59 -7.51
C LYS A 132 -13.17 5.75 -6.23
N VAL A 133 -14.30 5.29 -5.73
CA VAL A 133 -14.39 4.46 -4.53
C VAL A 133 -15.15 3.19 -4.84
N LEU A 134 -14.61 2.05 -4.41
CA LEU A 134 -15.30 0.77 -4.47
C LEU A 134 -16.28 0.69 -3.29
N LYS A 135 -17.58 0.64 -3.59
CA LYS A 135 -18.63 0.42 -2.59
C LYS A 135 -19.06 -1.04 -2.59
N ILE A 136 -18.93 -1.69 -1.45
CA ILE A 136 -19.41 -3.05 -1.24
C ILE A 136 -20.93 -3.02 -1.04
N ILE A 137 -21.66 -3.70 -1.92
CA ILE A 137 -23.15 -3.73 -1.91
C ILE A 137 -23.72 -5.07 -1.44
N LYS A 138 -22.91 -6.13 -1.42
CA LYS A 138 -23.25 -7.46 -0.92
C LYS A 138 -22.05 -8.09 -0.23
N PRO A 139 -22.25 -8.96 0.78
CA PRO A 139 -21.17 -9.72 1.40
C PRO A 139 -20.41 -10.58 0.38
N ILE A 140 -19.09 -10.66 0.57
CA ILE A 140 -18.18 -11.58 -0.12
C ILE A 140 -17.45 -12.36 0.96
N TYR A 141 -17.34 -13.67 0.79
CA TYR A 141 -16.66 -14.57 1.72
C TYR A 141 -15.78 -15.53 0.93
N PHE A 142 -14.58 -15.77 1.45
CA PHE A 142 -13.63 -16.75 0.94
C PHE A 142 -12.98 -17.45 2.14
N GLU A 143 -12.77 -18.76 2.03
CA GLU A 143 -12.19 -19.61 3.04
C GLU A 143 -11.27 -20.63 2.39
N GLU A 144 -10.10 -20.83 2.97
CA GLU A 144 -9.12 -21.82 2.55
C GLU A 144 -8.36 -22.34 3.78
N GLY A 145 -8.51 -23.62 4.09
CA GLY A 145 -7.93 -24.23 5.29
C GLY A 145 -8.41 -23.52 6.56
N ASP A 146 -7.46 -23.09 7.39
CA ASP A 146 -7.73 -22.40 8.66
C ASP A 146 -7.83 -20.87 8.50
N CYS A 147 -7.92 -20.36 7.27
CA CYS A 147 -7.95 -18.93 6.96
C CYS A 147 -9.25 -18.54 6.26
N ALA A 148 -9.82 -17.39 6.64
CA ALA A 148 -10.99 -16.82 5.97
C ALA A 148 -10.87 -15.30 5.81
N ILE A 149 -11.45 -14.78 4.73
CA ILE A 149 -11.59 -13.34 4.48
C ILE A 149 -13.06 -13.04 4.18
N GLN A 150 -13.61 -12.07 4.89
CA GLN A 150 -14.97 -11.58 4.68
C GLN A 150 -14.97 -10.08 4.41
N VAL A 151 -15.72 -9.67 3.39
CA VAL A 151 -15.94 -8.25 3.07
C VAL A 151 -17.45 -8.00 3.04
N THR A 152 -17.95 -7.12 3.92
CA THR A 152 -19.38 -6.83 4.05
C THR A 152 -19.71 -5.37 3.76
N PRO A 153 -20.95 -5.05 3.36
CA PRO A 153 -21.39 -3.67 3.19
C PRO A 153 -21.22 -2.87 4.48
N TYR A 154 -20.50 -1.76 4.41
CA TYR A 154 -20.27 -0.89 5.56
C TYR A 154 -20.25 0.59 5.16
N HIS A 155 -20.79 1.46 6.01
CA HIS A 155 -20.79 2.92 5.81
C HIS A 155 -19.49 3.55 6.34
N GLY A 156 -18.37 3.19 5.69
CA GLY A 156 -17.04 3.62 6.06
C GLY A 156 -16.00 2.63 5.55
N PHE A 157 -14.85 2.58 6.22
CA PHE A 157 -13.85 1.55 6.00
C PHE A 157 -13.40 1.01 7.34
N LYS A 158 -13.73 -0.25 7.61
CA LYS A 158 -13.42 -0.94 8.87
C LYS A 158 -12.64 -2.20 8.55
N ILE A 159 -11.55 -2.42 9.27
CA ILE A 159 -10.74 -3.63 9.18
C ILE A 159 -10.81 -4.35 10.52
N THR A 160 -11.10 -5.63 10.47
CA THR A 160 -10.99 -6.54 11.61
C THR A 160 -9.99 -7.61 11.24
N GLY A 161 -9.00 -7.82 12.11
CA GLY A 161 -7.99 -8.86 11.98
C GLY A 161 -8.05 -9.79 13.19
N GLU A 162 -7.95 -11.08 12.92
CA GLU A 162 -7.82 -12.12 13.93
C GLU A 162 -6.60 -12.95 13.58
N ILE A 163 -5.81 -13.28 14.60
CA ILE A 163 -4.69 -14.20 14.48
C ILE A 163 -4.84 -15.28 15.54
N ASP A 164 -4.40 -16.49 15.23
CA ASP A 164 -4.34 -17.61 16.16
C ASP A 164 -3.01 -18.32 15.98
N PHE A 165 -2.08 -18.05 16.89
CA PHE A 165 -0.78 -18.69 16.92
C PHE A 165 -0.70 -19.66 18.10
N ASN A 166 -0.27 -20.89 17.82
CA ASN A 166 0.09 -21.87 18.85
C ASN A 166 1.43 -21.51 19.50
N ASP A 167 1.47 -20.36 20.18
CA ASP A 167 2.61 -19.78 20.85
C ASP A 167 2.16 -19.17 22.17
N GLN A 168 2.99 -19.28 23.22
CA GLN A 168 2.61 -18.84 24.56
C GLN A 168 2.52 -17.31 24.72
N VAL A 169 3.17 -16.54 23.84
CA VAL A 169 3.23 -15.08 23.90
C VAL A 169 2.20 -14.46 22.96
N ILE A 170 2.08 -14.97 21.73
CA ILE A 170 1.20 -14.38 20.71
C ILE A 170 -0.25 -14.81 20.92
N GLN A 171 -0.50 -16.11 21.04
CA GLN A 171 -1.84 -16.69 21.23
C GLN A 171 -2.87 -16.19 20.21
N GLN A 172 -4.16 -16.30 20.57
CA GLN A 172 -5.25 -15.73 19.82
C GLN A 172 -5.37 -14.23 20.11
N GLN A 173 -5.45 -13.41 19.07
CA GLN A 173 -5.67 -11.97 19.19
C GLN A 173 -6.75 -11.51 18.22
N HIS A 174 -7.52 -10.52 18.64
CA HIS A 174 -8.55 -9.87 17.83
C HIS A 174 -8.36 -8.35 17.89
N TYR A 175 -8.35 -7.71 16.73
CA TYR A 175 -8.29 -6.26 16.63
C TYR A 175 -9.24 -5.73 15.57
N SER A 176 -9.97 -4.67 15.90
CA SER A 176 -11.00 -4.09 15.02
C SER A 176 -10.89 -2.58 15.01
N LEU A 177 -10.70 -2.00 13.83
CA LEU A 177 -10.48 -0.57 13.64
C LEU A 177 -11.36 0.00 12.52
N ASP A 178 -12.18 1.00 12.87
CA ASP A 178 -12.72 1.95 11.89
C ASP A 178 -11.59 2.88 11.44
N LEU A 179 -11.16 2.70 10.20
CA LEU A 179 -9.93 3.27 9.68
C LEU A 179 -10.17 4.66 9.10
N ASN A 180 -9.35 5.60 9.55
CA ASN A 180 -9.17 6.93 8.98
C ASN A 180 -7.69 7.33 9.15
N LYS A 181 -7.25 8.43 8.53
CA LYS A 181 -5.85 8.86 8.60
C LYS A 181 -5.34 8.94 10.05
N GLU A 182 -6.07 9.63 10.93
CA GLU A 182 -5.67 9.82 12.33
C GLU A 182 -5.53 8.51 13.10
N ARG A 183 -6.39 7.53 12.84
CA ARG A 183 -6.38 6.23 13.50
C ARG A 183 -5.35 5.27 12.91
N PHE A 184 -4.97 5.45 11.65
CA PHE A 184 -3.90 4.66 11.04
C PHE A 184 -2.52 5.07 11.54
N CYS A 185 -2.34 6.36 11.86
CA CYS A 185 -1.06 6.90 12.35
C CYS A 185 -0.82 6.67 13.86
N LYS A 186 -1.79 6.12 14.60
CA LYS A 186 -1.70 5.88 16.05
C LYS A 186 -1.49 4.40 16.31
#